data_AF-A0A6A6Z7K9-F1
#
_entry.id   AF-A0A6A6Z7K9-F1
#
_cell.length_a   1.000
_cell.length_b   1.000
_cell.length_c   1.000
_cell.angle_alpha   90.00
_cell.angle_beta   90.00
_cell.angle_gamma   90.00
#
_symmetry.space_group_name_H-M   'P 1'
#
loop_
_entity.id
_entity.type
_entity.pdbx_description
1 polymer ?
#
loop_
_entity_poly.entity_id
_entity_poly.type
_entity_poly.pdbx_seq_one_letter_code
_entity_poly.pdbx_strand_id
1 'polypeptide(L)'
;MATPSEPVAHVCGKCNNKATEYCGRCTKIWYCGRVCQAAHWQAHKQTCGTDKILQHAAEVYQKAWLAYREATFDIDVVKLEDQGNQLLLHIRKAGFRHGIAGFFFEFPAALVRNDEDKQALLTSMMCEDALAYLHEFFARMVKGSYDKIEEVDVRIKPSRRTTADCDSDRTSDGQTCPHLLLRATSKDGIVFAIDPTGAQNGQMKAWMPWQDFEDLYVERIVDIFPFGTFQDFSNIEAAKGEGAAGYISRVNWEAMKAFRQGIKTWEAASGLTSSRLVRKWDESFCSEVVKMQLSIIRALKAHIATKDYEEGNRAAYAWDAVNQGRRMTIARRNALFNEVSLLPKPQSLERDHTLHDSGIHEMKFPGFTLLDMGGGGAIEMLSEHMRDGMTSKEVWDLFMRTSGLGITPQ
;
A
#
# COMPACT_ATOMS: atom_id res chain seq x y z
N MET A 1 4.07 -14.89 45.40
CA MET A 1 3.77 -13.44 45.46
C MET A 1 4.88 -12.73 44.70
N ALA A 2 4.57 -12.12 43.55
CA ALA A 2 5.57 -11.37 42.80
C ALA A 2 5.91 -10.09 43.59
N THR A 3 7.18 -9.90 43.90
CA THR A 3 7.69 -8.65 44.49
C THR A 3 7.39 -7.48 43.54
N PRO A 4 6.90 -6.32 44.02
CA PRO A 4 6.75 -5.15 43.18
C PRO A 4 8.14 -4.78 42.64
N SER A 5 8.29 -4.76 41.32
CA SER A 5 9.51 -4.27 40.68
C SER A 5 9.74 -2.82 41.11
N GLU A 6 10.94 -2.49 41.58
CA GLU A 6 11.30 -1.11 41.93
C GLU A 6 11.04 -0.18 40.73
N PRO A 7 10.52 1.04 40.96
CA PRO A 7 10.26 1.99 39.89
C PRO A 7 11.57 2.34 39.19
N VAL A 8 11.61 2.12 37.87
CA VAL A 8 12.76 2.45 37.03
C VAL A 8 13.05 3.94 37.16
N ALA A 9 14.21 4.29 37.73
CA ALA A 9 14.61 5.68 37.87
C ALA A 9 14.86 6.32 36.49
N HIS A 10 14.12 7.37 36.15
CA HIS A 10 14.33 8.12 34.91
C HIS A 10 15.44 9.15 35.05
N VAL A 11 16.18 9.38 33.95
CA VAL A 11 17.29 10.35 33.87
C VAL A 11 16.89 11.57 33.06
N CYS A 12 17.39 12.74 33.45
CA CYS A 12 17.12 14.01 32.80
C CYS A 12 17.85 14.09 31.45
N GLY A 13 17.10 14.29 30.36
CA GLY A 13 17.66 14.38 29.00
C GLY A 13 18.59 15.57 28.74
N LYS A 14 18.83 16.45 29.73
CA LYS A 14 19.78 17.56 29.64
C LYS A 14 21.04 17.39 30.49
N CYS A 15 20.88 16.97 31.75
CA CYS A 15 21.96 16.94 32.74
C CYS A 15 22.21 15.55 33.35
N ASN A 16 21.47 14.53 32.92
CA ASN A 16 21.55 13.14 33.40
C ASN A 16 21.27 12.91 34.89
N ASN A 17 20.84 13.93 35.65
CA ASN A 17 20.36 13.78 37.02
C ASN A 17 19.01 13.05 37.06
N LYS A 18 18.59 12.60 38.26
CA LYS A 18 17.26 12.02 38.48
C LYS A 18 16.16 12.95 37.96
N ALA A 19 15.29 12.41 37.12
CA ALA A 19 14.16 13.12 36.56
C ALA A 19 12.86 12.79 37.30
N THR A 20 11.97 13.78 37.34
CA THR A 20 10.66 13.69 38.01
C THR A 20 9.51 14.10 37.09
N GLU A 21 9.82 14.79 35.98
CA GLU A 21 8.84 15.29 35.02
C GLU A 21 9.16 14.73 33.63
N TYR A 22 8.16 14.60 32.77
CA TYR A 22 8.32 14.23 31.37
C TYR A 22 7.81 15.35 30.46
N CYS A 23 8.28 15.34 29.21
CA CYS A 23 7.75 16.23 28.19
C CYS A 23 6.25 15.96 28.00
N GLY A 24 5.37 16.88 28.42
CA GLY A 24 3.92 16.72 28.27
C GLY A 24 3.43 16.55 26.82
N ARG A 25 4.30 16.84 25.84
CA ARG A 25 4.03 16.63 24.42
C ARG A 25 4.33 15.18 24.01
N CYS A 26 5.61 14.83 23.87
CA CYS A 26 5.97 13.49 23.38
C CYS A 26 5.85 12.38 24.42
N THR A 27 5.87 12.71 25.72
CA THR A 27 5.91 11.79 26.86
C THR A 27 7.10 10.82 26.88
N LYS A 28 8.13 11.05 26.06
CA LYS A 28 9.32 10.18 25.92
C LYS A 28 10.55 10.67 26.68
N ILE A 29 10.76 11.98 26.73
CA ILE A 29 11.96 12.56 27.38
C ILE A 29 11.60 13.06 28.77
N TRP A 30 12.42 12.66 29.74
CA TRP A 30 12.30 13.05 31.14
C TRP A 30 13.26 14.19 31.50
N TYR A 31 12.87 15.02 32.47
CA TYR A 31 13.62 16.16 32.96
C TYR A 31 13.54 16.23 34.49
N CYS A 32 14.58 16.75 35.12
CA CYS A 32 14.56 17.08 36.55
C CYS A 32 13.75 18.34 36.86
N GLY A 33 13.30 19.07 35.82
CA GLY A 33 12.45 20.25 35.94
C GLY A 33 12.46 21.11 34.66
N ARG A 34 11.58 22.12 34.64
CA ARG A 34 11.36 23.02 33.49
C ARG A 34 12.62 23.71 32.96
N VAL A 35 13.58 24.04 33.82
CA VAL A 35 14.84 24.70 33.41
C VAL A 35 15.62 23.81 32.44
N CYS A 36 15.79 22.53 32.77
CA CYS A 36 16.46 21.56 31.91
C CYS A 36 15.67 21.29 30.63
N GLN A 37 14.33 21.25 30.72
CA GLN A 37 13.48 21.11 29.54
C GLN A 37 13.64 22.28 28.57
N ALA A 38 13.59 23.53 29.06
CA ALA A 38 13.76 24.72 28.23
C ALA A 38 15.16 24.78 27.60
N ALA A 39 16.20 24.44 28.37
CA ALA A 39 17.58 24.39 27.88
C ALA A 39 17.80 23.30 26.82
N HIS A 40 17.10 22.17 26.91
CA HIS A 40 17.17 21.09 25.92
C HIS A 40 16.22 21.31 24.72
N TRP A 41 15.28 22.25 24.81
CA TRP A 41 14.17 22.37 23.87
C TRP A 41 14.61 22.54 22.41
N GLN A 42 15.67 23.30 22.13
CA GLN A 42 16.12 23.53 20.75
C GLN A 42 16.56 22.26 20.02
N ALA A 43 17.15 21.30 20.75
CA ALA A 43 17.49 19.99 20.22
C ALA A 43 16.26 19.08 20.20
N HIS A 44 15.51 19.01 21.30
CA HIS A 44 14.37 18.12 21.44
C HIS A 44 13.22 18.42 20.47
N LYS A 45 12.93 19.70 20.19
CA LYS A 45 11.77 20.11 19.37
C LYS A 45 11.74 19.50 17.97
N GLN A 46 12.91 19.08 17.46
CA GLN A 46 13.04 18.50 16.12
C GLN A 46 12.52 17.06 16.04
N THR A 47 12.55 16.33 17.15
CA THR A 47 12.13 14.93 17.27
C THR A 47 10.87 14.76 18.12
N CYS A 48 10.50 15.78 18.89
CA CYS A 48 9.36 15.76 19.81
C CYS A 48 8.02 15.39 19.16
N GLY A 49 7.56 14.16 19.41
CA GLY A 49 6.24 13.67 19.01
C GLY A 49 6.11 13.43 17.50
N THR A 50 7.23 13.20 16.83
CA THR A 50 7.27 12.96 15.39
C THR A 50 6.62 11.64 15.00
N ASP A 51 6.74 10.63 15.84
CA ASP A 51 5.98 9.38 15.80
C ASP A 51 4.45 9.61 15.84
N LYS A 52 3.94 10.38 16.82
CA LYS A 52 2.51 10.68 16.94
C LYS A 52 1.98 11.43 15.72
N ILE A 53 2.79 12.31 15.13
CA ILE A 53 2.44 12.98 13.88
C ILE A 53 2.29 11.99 12.74
N LEU A 54 3.18 10.99 12.60
CA LEU A 54 3.04 9.95 11.58
C LEU A 54 1.81 9.09 11.80
N GLN A 55 1.53 8.70 13.05
CA GLN A 55 0.33 7.93 13.42
C GLN A 55 -0.96 8.67 13.05
N HIS A 56 -1.08 9.94 13.46
CA HIS A 56 -2.23 10.76 13.12
C HIS A 56 -2.32 11.01 11.61
N ALA A 57 -1.18 11.22 10.93
CA ALA A 57 -1.17 11.37 9.48
C ALA A 57 -1.65 10.11 8.76
N ALA A 58 -1.30 8.92 9.25
CA ALA A 58 -1.79 7.65 8.72
C ALA A 58 -3.32 7.53 8.88
N GLU A 59 -3.85 7.88 10.04
CA GLU A 59 -5.31 7.88 10.28
C GLU A 59 -6.04 8.86 9.34
N VAL A 60 -5.54 10.10 9.23
CA VAL A 60 -6.10 11.09 8.30
C VAL A 60 -5.99 10.61 6.86
N TYR A 61 -4.88 9.96 6.50
CA TYR A 61 -4.65 9.41 5.17
C TYR A 61 -5.65 8.31 4.82
N GLN A 62 -5.79 7.29 5.66
CA GLN A 62 -6.78 6.22 5.45
C GLN A 62 -8.20 6.78 5.36
N LYS A 63 -8.58 7.70 6.26
CA LYS A 63 -9.92 8.31 6.25
C LYS A 63 -10.17 9.16 5.00
N ALA A 64 -9.18 9.91 4.53
CA ALA A 64 -9.27 10.67 3.29
C ALA A 64 -9.38 9.75 2.07
N TRP A 65 -8.63 8.63 2.06
CA TRP A 65 -8.68 7.63 1.01
C TRP A 65 -10.06 6.97 0.92
N LEU A 66 -10.61 6.51 2.05
CA LEU A 66 -11.95 5.92 2.12
C LEU A 66 -13.03 6.91 1.64
N ALA A 67 -12.90 8.18 2.01
CA ALA A 67 -13.80 9.24 1.55
C ALA A 67 -13.70 9.51 0.04
N TYR A 68 -12.49 9.45 -0.52
CA TYR A 68 -12.27 9.50 -1.97
C TYR A 68 -12.96 8.32 -2.64
N ARG A 69 -12.63 7.09 -2.25
CA ARG A 69 -13.15 5.86 -2.85
C ARG A 69 -14.66 5.70 -2.75
N GLU A 70 -15.27 6.14 -1.65
CA GLU A 70 -16.73 6.09 -1.52
C GLU A 70 -17.43 7.07 -2.48
N ALA A 71 -16.80 8.20 -2.80
CA ALA A 71 -17.33 9.18 -3.74
C ALA A 71 -16.99 8.88 -5.21
N THR A 72 -15.87 8.20 -5.46
CA THR A 72 -15.36 7.85 -6.80
C THR A 72 -15.40 6.34 -7.07
N PHE A 73 -16.36 5.65 -6.46
CA PHE A 73 -16.48 4.19 -6.61
C PHE A 73 -16.70 3.84 -8.08
N ASP A 74 -15.94 2.89 -8.61
CA ASP A 74 -15.83 2.61 -10.05
C ASP A 74 -15.97 1.11 -10.37
N ILE A 75 -16.49 0.33 -9.41
CA ILE A 75 -16.73 -1.11 -9.54
C ILE A 75 -18.24 -1.39 -9.42
N ASP A 76 -18.84 -2.06 -10.41
CA ASP A 76 -20.27 -2.46 -10.38
C ASP A 76 -20.46 -3.75 -9.59
N VAL A 77 -20.36 -3.67 -8.26
CA VAL A 77 -20.54 -4.81 -7.36
C VAL A 77 -22.02 -5.07 -7.12
N VAL A 78 -22.46 -6.27 -7.52
CA VAL A 78 -23.88 -6.67 -7.44
C VAL A 78 -24.19 -7.61 -6.27
N LYS A 79 -23.17 -8.27 -5.71
CA LYS A 79 -23.30 -9.15 -4.56
C LYS A 79 -21.97 -9.23 -3.80
N LEU A 80 -22.07 -9.27 -2.47
CA LEU A 80 -20.97 -9.63 -1.58
C LEU A 80 -21.25 -11.01 -0.99
N GLU A 81 -20.25 -11.88 -0.98
CA GLU A 81 -20.34 -13.21 -0.37
C GLU A 81 -19.16 -13.44 0.58
N ASP A 82 -19.48 -13.84 1.81
CA ASP A 82 -18.48 -14.08 2.84
C ASP A 82 -18.20 -15.57 2.98
N GLN A 83 -16.95 -15.94 2.76
CA GLN A 83 -16.44 -17.30 2.90
C GLN A 83 -15.55 -17.47 4.14
N GLY A 84 -15.63 -16.53 5.08
CA GLY A 84 -14.87 -16.53 6.32
C GLY A 84 -13.50 -15.88 6.15
N ASN A 85 -12.59 -16.55 5.42
CA ASN A 85 -11.26 -16.00 5.11
C ASN A 85 -11.22 -15.19 3.81
N GLN A 86 -12.35 -15.02 3.12
CA GLN A 86 -12.42 -14.24 1.90
C GLN A 86 -13.78 -13.56 1.76
N LEU A 87 -13.78 -12.30 1.32
CA LEU A 87 -14.94 -11.54 0.91
C LEU A 87 -14.98 -11.47 -0.61
N LEU A 88 -15.85 -12.27 -1.21
CA LEU A 88 -16.02 -12.35 -2.65
C LEU A 88 -16.86 -11.19 -3.18
N LEU A 89 -16.31 -10.48 -4.16
CA LEU A 89 -16.93 -9.37 -4.86
C LEU A 89 -17.47 -9.87 -6.19
N HIS A 90 -18.79 -10.01 -6.30
CA HIS A 90 -19.42 -10.39 -7.56
C HIS A 90 -19.59 -9.12 -8.40
N ILE A 91 -18.74 -8.96 -9.41
CA ILE A 91 -18.69 -7.76 -10.26
C ILE A 91 -19.48 -8.02 -11.53
N ARG A 92 -20.43 -7.15 -11.85
CA ARG A 92 -21.14 -7.24 -13.11
C ARG A 92 -20.22 -6.80 -14.24
N LYS A 93 -20.04 -7.67 -15.25
CA LYS A 93 -19.57 -7.28 -16.59
C LYS A 93 -20.64 -6.44 -17.31
N ALA A 94 -21.05 -5.31 -16.74
CA ALA A 94 -21.88 -4.37 -17.49
C ALA A 94 -20.98 -3.72 -18.54
N GLY A 95 -21.28 -3.90 -19.82
CA GLY A 95 -20.76 -2.98 -20.83
C GLY A 95 -21.26 -1.58 -20.48
N PHE A 96 -20.39 -0.73 -19.93
CA PHE A 96 -20.36 0.74 -19.79
C PHE A 96 -21.65 1.57 -19.53
N ARG A 97 -22.85 0.99 -19.50
CA ARG A 97 -24.11 1.72 -19.70
C ARG A 97 -24.84 2.13 -18.41
N HIS A 98 -24.27 1.89 -17.23
CA HIS A 98 -24.98 2.07 -15.96
C HIS A 98 -24.22 2.87 -14.90
N GLY A 99 -23.09 3.48 -15.26
CA GLY A 99 -22.33 4.33 -14.35
C GLY A 99 -22.85 5.77 -14.30
N ILE A 100 -22.78 6.40 -13.13
CA ILE A 100 -22.81 7.86 -12.99
C ILE A 100 -21.68 8.44 -13.85
N ALA A 101 -22.03 9.43 -14.68
CA ALA A 101 -21.11 10.02 -15.65
C ALA A 101 -20.47 8.97 -16.59
N GLY A 102 -21.07 7.79 -16.79
CA GLY A 102 -20.54 6.74 -17.66
C GLY A 102 -19.24 6.05 -17.17
N PHE A 103 -18.86 6.25 -15.91
CA PHE A 103 -17.63 5.69 -15.35
C PHE A 103 -17.76 5.27 -13.87
N PHE A 104 -18.29 6.15 -13.02
CA PHE A 104 -18.43 5.89 -11.58
C PHE A 104 -19.74 5.20 -11.24
N PHE A 105 -19.87 4.64 -10.04
CA PHE A 105 -21.08 4.02 -9.50
C PHE A 105 -21.40 4.60 -8.13
N GLU A 106 -22.67 4.54 -7.73
CA GLU A 106 -22.99 4.75 -6.32
C GLU A 106 -22.38 3.63 -5.49
N PHE A 107 -21.77 3.99 -4.36
CA PHE A 107 -21.26 2.99 -3.43
C PHE A 107 -22.41 2.08 -2.95
N PRO A 108 -22.31 0.75 -3.08
CA PRO A 108 -23.41 -0.18 -2.81
C PRO A 108 -23.60 -0.44 -1.31
N ALA A 109 -23.94 0.60 -0.55
CA ALA A 109 -24.04 0.56 0.92
C ALA A 109 -25.00 -0.52 1.43
N ALA A 110 -26.05 -0.85 0.66
CA ALA A 110 -27.01 -1.88 1.02
C ALA A 110 -26.44 -3.32 0.99
N LEU A 111 -25.32 -3.55 0.31
CA LEU A 111 -24.66 -4.87 0.28
C LEU A 111 -23.73 -5.10 1.47
N VAL A 112 -23.35 -4.03 2.18
CA VAL A 112 -22.32 -4.06 3.20
C VAL A 112 -22.90 -4.39 4.56
N ARG A 113 -22.31 -5.38 5.26
CA ARG A 113 -22.84 -5.87 6.55
C ARG A 113 -22.30 -5.12 7.76
N ASN A 114 -21.09 -4.60 7.68
CA ASN A 114 -20.40 -3.90 8.76
C ASN A 114 -19.30 -2.97 8.20
N ASP A 115 -18.67 -2.19 9.09
CA ASP A 115 -17.63 -1.23 8.70
C ASP A 115 -16.34 -1.90 8.18
N GLU A 116 -16.06 -3.16 8.56
CA GLU A 116 -14.91 -3.91 8.04
C GLU A 116 -15.12 -4.27 6.57
N ASP A 117 -16.29 -4.82 6.24
CA ASP A 117 -16.70 -5.12 4.87
C ASP A 117 -16.73 -3.85 4.01
N LYS A 118 -17.19 -2.72 4.58
CA LYS A 118 -17.18 -1.42 3.91
C LYS A 118 -15.77 -1.04 3.48
N GLN A 119 -14.84 -1.08 4.42
CA GLN A 119 -13.47 -0.66 4.15
C GLN A 119 -12.76 -1.63 3.21
N ALA A 120 -12.90 -2.95 3.44
CA ALA A 120 -12.35 -3.97 2.55
C ALA A 120 -12.79 -3.74 1.10
N LEU A 121 -14.09 -3.50 0.88
CA LEU A 121 -14.65 -3.18 -0.43
C LEU A 121 -14.07 -1.89 -1.03
N LEU A 122 -14.01 -0.81 -0.25
CA LEU A 122 -13.48 0.48 -0.72
C LEU A 122 -11.99 0.42 -1.08
N THR A 123 -11.23 -0.49 -0.46
CA THR A 123 -9.78 -0.62 -0.64
C THR A 123 -9.37 -1.72 -1.61
N SER A 124 -10.29 -2.58 -2.05
CA SER A 124 -10.01 -3.75 -2.88
C SER A 124 -9.28 -3.39 -4.17
N MET A 125 -8.09 -3.95 -4.36
CA MET A 125 -7.20 -3.78 -5.52
C MET A 125 -6.79 -2.32 -5.79
N MET A 126 -6.72 -1.48 -4.76
CA MET A 126 -6.47 -0.04 -4.92
C MET A 126 -5.27 0.50 -4.12
N CYS A 127 -4.36 -0.40 -3.71
CA CYS A 127 -3.17 -0.01 -2.96
C CYS A 127 -2.23 0.92 -3.75
N GLU A 128 -2.08 0.72 -5.06
CA GLU A 128 -1.30 1.60 -5.94
C GLU A 128 -1.90 3.01 -6.01
N ASP A 129 -3.20 3.09 -6.29
CA ASP A 129 -3.94 4.34 -6.43
C ASP A 129 -3.89 5.18 -5.15
N ALA A 130 -3.97 4.54 -3.99
CA ALA A 130 -3.86 5.21 -2.71
C ALA A 130 -2.52 5.91 -2.55
N LEU A 131 -1.41 5.24 -2.90
CA LEU A 131 -0.07 5.83 -2.83
C LEU A 131 0.14 6.90 -3.89
N ALA A 132 -0.35 6.68 -5.11
CA ALA A 132 -0.20 7.61 -6.21
C ALA A 132 -0.97 8.92 -5.99
N TYR A 133 -2.28 8.84 -5.76
CA TYR A 133 -3.16 10.01 -5.80
C TYR A 133 -3.05 10.88 -4.54
N LEU A 134 -2.78 10.27 -3.39
CA LEU A 134 -2.70 10.99 -2.12
C LEU A 134 -1.27 11.29 -1.66
N HIS A 135 -0.26 10.99 -2.48
CA HIS A 135 1.16 11.28 -2.20
C HIS A 135 1.38 12.70 -1.65
N GLU A 136 1.02 13.73 -2.42
CA GLU A 136 1.24 15.14 -2.03
C GLU A 136 0.49 15.51 -0.74
N PHE A 137 -0.72 14.94 -0.56
CA PHE A 137 -1.53 15.20 0.62
C PHE A 137 -0.84 14.64 1.86
N PHE A 138 -0.36 13.40 1.79
CA PHE A 138 0.41 12.77 2.86
C PHE A 138 1.73 13.51 3.13
N ALA A 139 2.52 13.76 2.09
CA ALA A 139 3.81 14.47 2.18
C ALA A 139 3.67 15.83 2.88
N ARG A 140 2.61 16.58 2.57
CA ARG A 140 2.30 17.87 3.23
C ARG A 140 1.99 17.71 4.71
N MET A 141 1.26 16.67 5.12
CA MET A 141 0.94 16.42 6.53
C MET A 141 2.21 16.16 7.36
N VAL A 142 3.07 15.27 6.86
CA VAL A 142 4.21 14.73 7.61
C VAL A 142 5.48 15.57 7.48
N LYS A 143 5.53 16.57 6.60
CA LYS A 143 6.70 17.43 6.34
C LYS A 143 7.43 17.80 7.64
N GLY A 144 8.72 17.45 7.68
CA GLY A 144 9.62 17.73 8.80
C GLY A 144 9.48 16.79 10.01
N SER A 145 8.69 15.73 9.93
CA SER A 145 8.42 14.78 11.03
C SER A 145 8.91 13.35 10.75
N TYR A 146 9.49 13.11 9.59
CA TYR A 146 10.10 11.83 9.24
C TYR A 146 11.58 12.01 8.91
N ASP A 147 12.32 10.92 9.05
CA ASP A 147 13.68 10.75 8.54
C ASP A 147 13.65 10.10 7.15
N LYS A 148 12.87 9.02 7.00
CA LYS A 148 12.72 8.27 5.74
C LYS A 148 11.27 7.85 5.52
N ILE A 149 10.83 7.84 4.26
CA ILE A 149 9.59 7.18 3.81
C ILE A 149 9.94 6.38 2.56
N GLU A 150 9.45 5.16 2.48
CA GLU A 150 9.59 4.23 1.36
C GLU A 150 8.22 3.68 0.99
N GLU A 151 8.02 3.36 -0.28
CA GLU A 151 6.86 2.61 -0.78
C GLU A 151 7.29 1.14 -0.85
N VAL A 152 6.63 0.26 -0.10
CA VAL A 152 7.06 -1.14 0.06
C VAL A 152 6.02 -2.06 -0.53
N ASP A 153 6.48 -2.92 -1.43
CA ASP A 153 5.69 -3.99 -2.03
C ASP A 153 5.92 -5.29 -1.24
N VAL A 154 4.84 -5.90 -0.74
CA VAL A 154 4.91 -7.10 0.10
C VAL A 154 3.96 -8.18 -0.39
N ARG A 155 4.39 -9.43 -0.26
CA ARG A 155 3.46 -10.57 -0.31
C ARG A 155 2.87 -10.79 1.08
N ILE A 156 1.54 -10.89 1.16
CA ILE A 156 0.82 -11.09 2.42
C ILE A 156 0.64 -12.57 2.72
N LYS A 157 0.68 -12.95 4.01
CA LYS A 157 0.43 -14.33 4.47
C LYS A 157 -1.01 -14.78 4.15
N PRO A 158 -1.24 -16.05 3.74
CA PRO A 158 -2.51 -16.54 3.17
C PRO A 158 -3.68 -16.70 4.15
N SER A 159 -3.47 -16.57 5.46
CA SER A 159 -4.50 -16.87 6.48
C SER A 159 -5.34 -15.65 6.86
N ARG A 160 -5.48 -14.66 5.97
CA ARG A 160 -6.14 -13.39 6.27
C ARG A 160 -7.41 -13.23 5.43
N ARG A 161 -8.37 -12.48 5.99
CA ARG A 161 -9.61 -12.13 5.33
C ARG A 161 -9.30 -11.22 4.14
N THR A 162 -9.30 -11.74 2.93
CA THR A 162 -8.97 -10.97 1.71
C THR A 162 -10.20 -10.64 0.87
N THR A 163 -10.13 -9.62 0.03
CA THR A 163 -11.11 -9.46 -1.05
C THR A 163 -10.68 -10.26 -2.28
N ALA A 164 -11.66 -10.77 -3.03
CA ALA A 164 -11.40 -11.40 -4.33
C ALA A 164 -12.54 -11.15 -5.30
N ASP A 165 -12.20 -10.92 -6.56
CA ASP A 165 -13.17 -10.66 -7.61
C ASP A 165 -13.67 -11.98 -8.20
N CYS A 166 -15.00 -12.11 -8.27
CA CYS A 166 -15.68 -13.18 -8.99
C CYS A 166 -16.14 -12.64 -10.33
N ASP A 167 -15.43 -13.03 -11.38
CA ASP A 167 -15.92 -12.91 -12.74
C ASP A 167 -16.70 -14.19 -13.12
N SER A 168 -17.67 -14.09 -14.04
CA SER A 168 -18.65 -15.14 -14.38
C SER A 168 -18.07 -16.51 -14.69
N ASP A 169 -16.77 -16.58 -15.01
CA ASP A 169 -16.09 -17.81 -15.43
C ASP A 169 -14.87 -18.18 -14.56
N ARG A 170 -14.39 -17.32 -13.65
CA ARG A 170 -13.19 -17.56 -12.82
C ARG A 170 -13.17 -16.72 -11.53
N THR A 171 -12.78 -17.33 -10.43
CA THR A 171 -12.30 -16.63 -9.23
C THR A 171 -10.84 -16.26 -9.42
N SER A 172 -10.52 -14.97 -9.45
CA SER A 172 -9.12 -14.53 -9.32
C SER A 172 -8.79 -14.43 -7.84
N ASP A 173 -7.84 -15.24 -7.37
CA ASP A 173 -7.40 -15.18 -5.99
C ASP A 173 -6.58 -13.90 -5.75
N GLY A 174 -7.18 -12.97 -4.99
CA GLY A 174 -6.54 -11.73 -4.56
C GLY A 174 -5.27 -11.96 -3.75
N GLN A 175 -5.07 -13.13 -3.14
CA GLN A 175 -3.85 -13.46 -2.38
C GLN A 175 -2.58 -13.52 -3.24
N THR A 176 -2.72 -13.65 -4.56
CA THR A 176 -1.56 -13.74 -5.45
C THR A 176 -0.96 -12.38 -5.79
N CYS A 177 -1.71 -11.28 -5.58
CA CYS A 177 -1.24 -9.94 -5.88
C CYS A 177 -0.40 -9.42 -4.70
N PRO A 178 0.81 -8.91 -4.96
CA PRO A 178 1.53 -8.12 -3.97
C PRO A 178 0.70 -6.92 -3.48
N HIS A 179 0.92 -6.52 -2.23
CA HIS A 179 0.25 -5.42 -1.54
C HIS A 179 1.22 -4.29 -1.29
N LEU A 180 0.77 -3.06 -1.51
CA LEU A 180 1.60 -1.87 -1.37
C LEU A 180 1.20 -1.02 -0.18
N LEU A 181 2.21 -0.53 0.54
CA LEU A 181 2.05 0.36 1.68
C LEU A 181 3.26 1.28 1.85
N LEU A 182 3.20 2.19 2.81
CA LEU A 182 4.34 3.02 3.18
C LEU A 182 5.08 2.43 4.38
N ARG A 183 6.41 2.41 4.32
CA ARG A 183 7.27 2.24 5.49
C ARG A 183 7.89 3.58 5.86
N ALA A 184 7.56 4.10 7.04
CA ALA A 184 7.98 5.43 7.47
C ALA A 184 8.78 5.38 8.76
N THR A 185 9.95 6.02 8.77
CA THR A 185 10.80 6.20 9.95
C THR A 185 10.62 7.62 10.48
N SER A 186 10.13 7.76 11.70
CA SER A 186 10.06 9.06 12.39
C SER A 186 11.44 9.60 12.73
N LYS A 187 11.56 10.90 13.01
CA LYS A 187 12.84 11.50 13.40
C LYS A 187 13.39 11.02 14.75
N ASP A 188 12.55 10.41 15.58
CA ASP A 188 12.97 9.71 16.79
C ASP A 188 13.25 8.20 16.57
N GLY A 189 13.32 7.77 15.31
CA GLY A 189 13.82 6.44 14.91
C GLY A 189 12.78 5.31 14.96
N ILE A 190 11.49 5.63 15.19
CA ILE A 190 10.44 4.62 15.21
C ILE A 190 9.98 4.34 13.77
N VAL A 191 9.91 3.06 13.42
CA VAL A 191 9.52 2.62 12.07
C VAL A 191 8.08 2.11 12.09
N PHE A 192 7.27 2.62 11.16
CA PHE A 192 5.86 2.30 11.02
C PHE A 192 5.57 1.70 9.66
N ALA A 193 4.68 0.71 9.62
CA ALA A 193 3.87 0.39 8.45
C ALA A 193 2.67 1.34 8.44
N ILE A 194 2.45 2.06 7.35
CA ILE A 194 1.30 2.95 7.12
C ILE A 194 0.54 2.44 5.90
N ASP A 195 -0.68 1.99 6.12
CA ASP A 195 -1.45 1.23 5.14
C ASP A 195 -2.88 1.78 5.03
N PRO A 196 -3.14 2.71 4.09
CA PRO A 196 -4.48 3.25 3.88
C PRO A 196 -5.43 2.22 3.26
N THR A 197 -4.91 1.07 2.80
CA THR A 197 -5.65 0.05 2.04
C THR A 197 -5.63 -1.34 2.67
N GLY A 198 -5.11 -1.48 3.89
CA GLY A 198 -4.90 -2.77 4.54
C GLY A 198 -6.16 -3.59 4.78
N ALA A 199 -7.34 -2.93 4.78
CA ALA A 199 -8.62 -3.57 4.99
C ALA A 199 -8.92 -4.64 3.92
N GLN A 200 -8.39 -4.50 2.69
CA GLN A 200 -8.49 -5.53 1.66
C GLN A 200 -7.82 -6.87 2.04
N ASN A 201 -6.94 -6.83 3.05
CA ASN A 201 -6.20 -7.97 3.59
C ASN A 201 -6.51 -8.22 5.09
N GLY A 202 -7.63 -7.68 5.59
CA GLY A 202 -8.05 -7.84 6.98
C GLY A 202 -7.22 -7.06 8.00
N GLN A 203 -6.37 -6.12 7.56
CA GLN A 203 -5.68 -5.17 8.42
C GLN A 203 -6.46 -3.85 8.48
N MET A 204 -7.23 -3.64 9.55
CA MET A 204 -8.07 -2.46 9.68
C MET A 204 -7.33 -1.21 10.17
N LYS A 205 -6.14 -1.36 10.76
CA LYS A 205 -5.39 -0.24 11.32
C LYS A 205 -4.70 0.54 10.20
N ALA A 206 -4.83 1.87 10.24
CA ALA A 206 -4.12 2.77 9.33
C ALA A 206 -2.59 2.72 9.49
N TRP A 207 -2.11 2.32 10.67
CA TRP A 207 -0.70 2.17 10.95
C TRP A 207 -0.43 1.10 12.01
N MET A 208 0.78 0.54 12.00
CA MET A 208 1.34 -0.29 13.06
C MET A 208 2.86 -0.10 13.16
N PRO A 209 3.50 -0.45 14.29
CA PRO A 209 4.95 -0.67 14.30
C PRO A 209 5.36 -1.63 13.18
N TRP A 210 6.46 -1.33 12.49
CA TRP A 210 6.88 -2.12 11.33
C TRP A 210 7.11 -3.59 11.67
N GLN A 211 7.79 -3.87 12.80
CA GLN A 211 8.06 -5.24 13.23
C GLN A 211 6.78 -6.04 13.43
N ASP A 212 5.79 -5.46 14.12
CA ASP A 212 4.50 -6.11 14.34
C ASP A 212 3.77 -6.39 13.00
N PHE A 213 3.88 -5.46 12.04
CA PHE A 213 3.29 -5.64 10.73
C PHE A 213 3.98 -6.75 9.95
N GLU A 214 5.31 -6.76 9.93
CA GLU A 214 6.12 -7.78 9.28
C GLU A 214 5.82 -9.17 9.84
N ASP A 215 5.83 -9.31 11.16
CA ASP A 215 5.56 -10.56 11.87
C ASP A 215 4.14 -11.08 11.62
N LEU A 216 3.14 -10.20 11.53
CA LEU A 216 1.74 -10.61 11.40
C LEU A 216 1.28 -10.80 9.95
N TYR A 217 1.82 -10.02 9.01
CA TYR A 217 1.25 -9.89 7.66
C TYR A 217 2.22 -10.22 6.54
N VAL A 218 3.53 -10.01 6.70
CA VAL A 218 4.47 -10.10 5.58
C VAL A 218 5.00 -11.52 5.44
N GLU A 219 4.72 -12.17 4.30
CA GLU A 219 5.40 -13.40 3.90
C GLU A 219 6.81 -13.09 3.39
N ARG A 220 6.91 -12.08 2.52
CA ARG A 220 8.18 -11.55 2.01
C ARG A 220 8.00 -10.13 1.47
N ILE A 221 9.06 -9.32 1.55
CA ILE A 221 9.17 -8.08 0.80
C ILE A 221 9.47 -8.43 -0.65
N VAL A 222 8.65 -7.92 -1.57
CA VAL A 222 8.80 -8.09 -3.02
C VAL A 222 9.71 -7.00 -3.57
N ASP A 223 9.47 -5.75 -3.20
CA ASP A 223 10.26 -4.60 -3.65
C ASP A 223 10.17 -3.42 -2.66
N ILE A 224 11.07 -2.45 -2.81
CA ILE A 224 11.11 -1.21 -2.06
C ILE A 224 11.40 -0.08 -3.03
N PHE A 225 10.59 0.96 -3.02
CA PHE A 225 10.71 2.11 -3.91
C PHE A 225 10.88 3.43 -3.14
N PRO A 226 11.48 4.45 -3.77
CA PRO A 226 11.45 5.82 -3.26
C PRO A 226 10.01 6.31 -3.06
N PHE A 227 9.79 7.14 -2.04
CA PHE A 227 8.48 7.77 -1.82
C PHE A 227 8.14 8.73 -2.98
N GLY A 228 7.04 8.45 -3.69
CA GLY A 228 6.62 9.15 -4.90
C GLY A 228 6.63 8.30 -6.17
N THR A 229 7.19 7.08 -6.15
CA THR A 229 7.27 6.24 -7.35
C THR A 229 5.90 5.93 -7.96
N PHE A 230 4.90 5.58 -7.14
CA PHE A 230 3.54 5.32 -7.67
C PHE A 230 2.86 6.59 -8.18
N GLN A 231 3.15 7.75 -7.60
CA GLN A 231 2.67 9.03 -8.12
C GLN A 231 3.26 9.32 -9.51
N ASP A 232 4.58 9.13 -9.66
CA ASP A 232 5.28 9.34 -10.92
C ASP A 232 4.76 8.40 -12.01
N PHE A 233 4.56 7.12 -11.69
CA PHE A 233 3.97 6.15 -12.61
C PHE A 233 2.57 6.58 -13.06
N SER A 234 1.70 6.95 -12.12
CA SER A 234 0.34 7.39 -12.43
C SER A 234 0.31 8.67 -13.27
N ASN A 235 1.24 9.61 -13.03
CA ASN A 235 1.42 10.80 -13.85
C ASN A 235 1.85 10.45 -15.29
N ILE A 236 2.75 9.48 -15.45
CA ILE A 236 3.16 8.97 -16.76
C ILE A 236 1.97 8.36 -17.51
N GLU A 237 1.18 7.50 -16.86
CA GLU A 237 0.00 6.90 -17.48
C GLU A 237 -1.07 7.95 -17.81
N ALA A 238 -1.27 8.97 -16.96
CA ALA A 238 -2.19 10.06 -17.27
C ALA A 238 -1.75 10.87 -18.49
N ALA A 239 -0.45 11.17 -18.59
CA ALA A 239 0.11 12.02 -19.63
C ALA A 239 0.32 11.29 -20.97
N LYS A 240 0.72 10.03 -20.93
CA LYS A 240 1.18 9.26 -22.10
C LYS A 240 0.47 7.92 -22.27
N GLY A 241 -0.27 7.46 -21.26
CA GLY A 241 -0.99 6.20 -21.34
C GLY A 241 -2.13 6.28 -22.35
N GLU A 242 -2.14 5.31 -23.25
CA GLU A 242 -3.25 5.02 -24.15
C GLU A 242 -4.16 3.95 -23.50
N GLY A 243 -5.30 3.67 -24.14
CA GLY A 243 -6.21 2.64 -23.67
C GLY A 243 -6.86 2.94 -22.33
N ALA A 244 -7.41 1.90 -21.69
CA ALA A 244 -8.16 2.05 -20.44
C ALA A 244 -7.28 2.57 -19.31
N ALA A 245 -6.06 2.04 -19.14
CA ALA A 245 -5.17 2.43 -18.04
C ALA A 245 -4.85 3.92 -18.03
N GLY A 246 -4.47 4.48 -19.19
CA GLY A 246 -4.21 5.92 -19.30
C GLY A 246 -5.47 6.77 -19.16
N TYR A 247 -6.60 6.30 -19.68
CA TYR A 247 -7.88 7.00 -19.54
C TYR A 247 -8.36 7.05 -18.09
N ILE A 248 -8.37 5.92 -17.39
CA ILE A 248 -8.68 5.80 -15.97
C ILE A 248 -7.79 6.73 -15.15
N SER A 249 -6.48 6.74 -15.43
CA SER A 249 -5.53 7.64 -14.77
C SER A 249 -5.93 9.11 -14.94
N ARG A 250 -6.31 9.54 -16.15
CA ARG A 250 -6.77 10.92 -16.40
C ARG A 250 -8.05 11.25 -15.64
N VAL A 251 -9.04 10.36 -15.65
CA VAL A 251 -10.31 10.53 -14.92
C VAL A 251 -10.05 10.69 -13.41
N ASN A 252 -9.22 9.81 -12.83
CA ASN A 252 -8.90 9.86 -11.41
C ASN A 252 -8.08 11.11 -11.04
N TRP A 253 -7.11 11.54 -11.87
CA TRP A 253 -6.40 12.81 -11.65
C TRP A 253 -7.31 14.03 -11.78
N GLU A 254 -8.34 13.97 -12.61
CA GLU A 254 -9.37 15.00 -12.66
C GLU A 254 -10.19 15.04 -11.36
N ALA A 255 -10.64 13.89 -10.87
CA ALA A 255 -11.32 13.78 -9.57
C ALA A 255 -10.41 14.27 -8.42
N MET A 256 -9.09 14.04 -8.49
CA MET A 256 -8.14 14.55 -7.50
C MET A 256 -8.05 16.08 -7.44
N LYS A 257 -8.38 16.80 -8.53
CA LYS A 257 -8.52 18.25 -8.47
C LYS A 257 -9.70 18.65 -7.58
N ALA A 258 -10.83 17.93 -7.68
CA ALA A 258 -11.99 18.14 -6.82
C ALA A 258 -11.71 17.71 -5.36
N PHE A 259 -10.99 16.61 -5.13
CA PHE A 259 -10.49 16.25 -3.80
C PHE A 259 -9.69 17.40 -3.17
N ARG A 260 -8.69 17.93 -3.89
CA ARG A 260 -7.86 19.06 -3.41
C ARG A 260 -8.70 20.30 -3.14
N GLN A 261 -9.75 20.55 -3.94
CA GLN A 261 -10.68 21.64 -3.69
C GLN A 261 -11.49 21.42 -2.40
N GLY A 262 -11.95 20.19 -2.15
CA GLY A 262 -12.61 19.82 -0.90
C GLY A 262 -11.72 20.06 0.33
N ILE A 263 -10.44 19.70 0.24
CA ILE A 263 -9.45 20.03 1.28
C ILE A 263 -9.33 21.54 1.47
N LYS A 264 -9.15 22.32 0.40
CA LYS A 264 -9.03 23.79 0.49
C LYS A 264 -10.27 24.43 1.14
N THR A 265 -11.46 23.95 0.79
CA THR A 265 -12.72 24.44 1.37
C THR A 265 -12.78 24.15 2.88
N TRP A 266 -12.35 22.96 3.32
CA TRP A 266 -12.24 22.66 4.75
C TRP A 266 -11.16 23.50 5.44
N GLU A 267 -9.98 23.68 4.83
CA GLU A 267 -8.89 24.50 5.39
C GLU A 267 -9.36 25.96 5.60
N ALA A 268 -10.10 26.51 4.63
CA ALA A 268 -10.70 27.84 4.74
C ALA A 268 -11.77 27.95 5.86
N ALA A 269 -12.63 26.94 6.00
CA ALA A 269 -13.72 26.95 6.99
C ALA A 269 -13.23 26.71 8.43
N SER A 270 -12.21 25.87 8.61
CA SER A 270 -11.66 25.49 9.91
C SER A 270 -10.55 26.43 10.41
N GLY A 271 -9.88 27.15 9.51
CA GLY A 271 -8.64 27.88 9.81
C GLY A 271 -7.45 26.95 10.10
N LEU A 272 -7.57 25.66 9.81
CA LEU A 272 -6.52 24.65 9.96
C LEU A 272 -5.88 24.35 8.61
N THR A 273 -4.65 23.88 8.65
CA THR A 273 -4.01 23.19 7.51
C THR A 273 -3.92 21.70 7.84
N SER A 274 -3.77 20.88 6.81
CA SER A 274 -3.58 19.42 6.97
C SER A 274 -2.37 19.11 7.88
N SER A 275 -1.27 19.86 7.77
CA SER A 275 -0.10 19.73 8.65
C SER A 275 -0.40 20.12 10.11
N ARG A 276 -1.27 21.12 10.34
CA ARG A 276 -1.68 21.51 11.70
C ARG A 276 -2.66 20.49 12.31
N LEU A 277 -3.52 19.88 11.49
CA LEU A 277 -4.46 18.85 11.92
C LEU A 277 -3.74 17.65 12.55
N VAL A 278 -2.71 17.10 11.89
CA VAL A 278 -1.96 15.94 12.42
C VAL A 278 -1.09 16.24 13.64
N ARG A 279 -0.96 17.53 14.00
CA ARG A 279 -0.26 17.99 15.22
C ARG A 279 -1.22 18.31 16.36
N LYS A 280 -2.51 18.06 16.14
CA LYS A 280 -3.59 18.30 17.08
C LYS A 280 -3.91 16.99 17.79
N TRP A 281 -3.75 16.97 19.11
CA TRP A 281 -3.82 15.75 19.94
C TRP A 281 -4.90 15.85 21.02
N ASP A 282 -5.81 16.80 20.84
CA ASP A 282 -6.98 16.97 21.70
C ASP A 282 -8.20 16.29 21.07
N GLU A 283 -9.29 16.23 21.85
CA GLU A 283 -10.53 15.53 21.51
C GLU A 283 -11.19 16.01 20.20
N SER A 284 -10.90 17.23 19.76
CA SER A 284 -11.50 17.76 18.53
C SER A 284 -10.79 17.30 17.25
N PHE A 285 -9.65 16.59 17.34
CA PHE A 285 -8.98 15.98 16.19
C PHE A 285 -9.96 15.16 15.32
N CYS A 286 -10.66 14.20 15.94
CA CYS A 286 -11.61 13.34 15.22
C CYS A 286 -12.72 14.14 14.53
N SER A 287 -13.25 15.18 15.20
CA SER A 287 -14.30 16.03 14.63
C SER A 287 -13.83 16.80 13.39
N GLU A 288 -12.57 17.24 13.38
CA GLU A 288 -11.99 17.94 12.23
C GLU A 288 -11.71 17.00 11.05
N VAL A 289 -11.28 15.76 11.32
CA VAL A 289 -11.13 14.72 10.28
C VAL A 289 -12.48 14.45 9.60
N VAL A 290 -13.56 14.30 10.37
CA VAL A 290 -14.91 14.09 9.80
C VAL A 290 -15.36 15.28 8.95
N LYS A 291 -15.16 16.52 9.42
CA LYS A 291 -15.48 17.72 8.62
C LYS A 291 -14.68 17.77 7.32
N MET A 292 -13.40 17.40 7.37
CA MET A 292 -12.55 17.30 6.18
C MET A 292 -13.09 16.27 5.19
N GLN A 293 -13.42 15.06 5.65
CA GLN A 293 -14.01 14.00 4.81
C GLN A 293 -15.32 14.46 4.14
N LEU A 294 -16.22 15.09 4.89
CA LEU A 294 -17.47 15.61 4.34
C LEU A 294 -17.24 16.68 3.25
N SER A 295 -16.22 17.53 3.44
CA SER A 295 -15.83 18.53 2.44
C SER A 295 -15.27 17.89 1.17
N ILE A 296 -14.43 16.85 1.31
CA ILE A 296 -13.91 16.05 0.20
C ILE A 296 -15.05 15.41 -0.59
N ILE A 297 -15.94 14.67 0.10
CA ILE A 297 -17.06 13.95 -0.52
C ILE A 297 -17.98 14.90 -1.27
N ARG A 298 -18.32 16.06 -0.66
CA ARG A 298 -19.17 17.06 -1.31
C ARG A 298 -18.53 17.59 -2.60
N ALA A 299 -17.24 17.91 -2.58
CA ALA A 299 -16.53 18.42 -3.75
C ALA A 299 -16.44 17.36 -4.87
N LEU A 300 -16.15 16.10 -4.52
CA LEU A 300 -16.10 14.99 -5.48
C LEU A 300 -17.45 14.71 -6.12
N LYS A 301 -18.52 14.60 -5.31
CA LYS A 301 -19.88 14.39 -5.83
C LYS A 301 -20.33 15.53 -6.74
N ALA A 302 -20.06 16.78 -6.36
CA ALA A 302 -20.35 17.93 -7.20
C ALA A 302 -19.57 17.90 -8.52
N HIS A 303 -18.30 17.47 -8.50
CA HIS A 303 -17.50 17.30 -9.71
C HIS A 303 -18.07 16.22 -10.63
N ILE A 304 -18.29 15.01 -10.11
CA ILE A 304 -18.79 13.86 -10.88
C ILE A 304 -20.14 14.18 -11.53
N ALA A 305 -21.04 14.87 -10.84
CA ALA A 305 -22.37 15.25 -11.36
C ALA A 305 -22.31 16.17 -12.61
N THR A 306 -21.15 16.76 -12.92
CA THR A 306 -20.94 17.65 -14.08
C THR A 306 -20.22 16.96 -15.25
N LYS A 307 -19.94 15.67 -15.14
CA LYS A 307 -19.08 14.95 -16.08
C LYS A 307 -19.86 13.92 -16.89
N ASP A 308 -19.30 13.64 -18.06
CA ASP A 308 -19.67 12.53 -18.90
C ASP A 308 -18.39 11.92 -19.47
N TYR A 309 -18.07 10.73 -18.99
CA TYR A 309 -16.91 9.95 -19.35
C TYR A 309 -17.28 8.77 -20.27
N GLU A 310 -18.55 8.60 -20.63
CA GLU A 310 -19.02 7.37 -21.30
C GLU A 310 -18.33 7.16 -22.65
N GLU A 311 -18.25 8.20 -23.48
CA GLU A 311 -17.61 8.12 -24.80
C GLU A 311 -16.11 7.83 -24.69
N GLY A 312 -15.40 8.57 -23.84
CA GLY A 312 -13.97 8.40 -23.65
C GLY A 312 -13.62 7.02 -23.08
N ASN A 313 -14.43 6.53 -22.14
CA ASN A 313 -14.27 5.20 -21.55
C ASN A 313 -14.46 4.10 -22.60
N ARG A 314 -15.54 4.17 -23.40
CA ARG A 314 -15.78 3.22 -24.50
C ARG A 314 -14.64 3.23 -25.51
N ALA A 315 -14.15 4.41 -25.90
CA ALA A 315 -13.05 4.54 -26.84
C ALA A 315 -11.75 3.92 -26.31
N ALA A 316 -11.47 4.11 -25.01
CA ALA A 316 -10.29 3.57 -24.36
C ALA A 316 -10.27 2.02 -24.36
N TYR A 317 -11.39 1.39 -24.01
CA TYR A 317 -11.50 -0.07 -24.04
C TYR A 317 -11.54 -0.65 -25.47
N ALA A 318 -12.15 0.06 -26.42
CA ALA A 318 -12.10 -0.34 -27.83
C ALA A 318 -10.66 -0.31 -28.36
N TRP A 319 -9.85 0.66 -27.94
CA TRP A 319 -8.44 0.73 -28.27
C TRP A 319 -7.65 -0.44 -27.66
N ASP A 320 -7.90 -0.80 -26.40
CA ASP A 320 -7.23 -1.94 -25.74
C ASP A 320 -7.48 -3.28 -26.44
N ALA A 321 -8.70 -3.49 -26.93
CA ALA A 321 -9.09 -4.70 -27.64
C ALA A 321 -8.27 -4.93 -28.93
N VAL A 322 -7.75 -3.85 -29.53
CA VAL A 322 -6.95 -3.90 -30.77
C VAL A 322 -5.44 -3.86 -30.48
N ASN A 323 -5.01 -3.09 -29.47
CA ASN A 323 -3.60 -2.72 -29.30
C ASN A 323 -2.88 -3.42 -28.13
N GLN A 324 -3.52 -4.37 -27.44
CA GLN A 324 -2.95 -5.02 -26.26
C GLN A 324 -2.55 -4.03 -25.15
N GLY A 325 -3.34 -2.97 -24.93
CA GLY A 325 -2.94 -1.85 -24.07
C GLY A 325 -2.51 -2.25 -22.65
N ARG A 326 -3.19 -3.24 -22.06
CA ARG A 326 -2.79 -3.83 -20.77
C ARG A 326 -1.33 -4.31 -20.76
N ARG A 327 -0.88 -4.97 -21.84
CA ARG A 327 0.51 -5.46 -21.95
C ARG A 327 1.50 -4.29 -22.03
N MET A 328 1.14 -3.23 -22.74
CA MET A 328 1.97 -2.02 -22.85
C MET A 328 2.11 -1.30 -21.51
N THR A 329 1.01 -1.15 -20.76
CA THR A 329 1.04 -0.58 -19.40
C THR A 329 1.90 -1.42 -18.46
N ILE A 330 1.76 -2.75 -18.47
CA ILE A 330 2.61 -3.64 -17.65
C ILE A 330 4.08 -3.48 -18.03
N ALA A 331 4.41 -3.40 -19.32
CA ALA A 331 5.79 -3.20 -19.76
C ALA A 331 6.39 -1.87 -19.28
N ARG A 332 5.62 -0.77 -19.36
CA ARG A 332 6.05 0.55 -18.83
C ARG A 332 6.24 0.52 -17.31
N ARG A 333 5.30 -0.08 -16.58
CA ARG A 333 5.38 -0.26 -15.12
C ARG A 333 6.65 -1.01 -14.74
N ASN A 334 6.88 -2.17 -15.35
CA ASN A 334 8.06 -2.99 -15.07
C ASN A 334 9.36 -2.25 -15.42
N ALA A 335 9.40 -1.50 -16.52
CA ALA A 335 10.57 -0.72 -16.90
C ALA A 335 10.92 0.33 -15.83
N LEU A 336 9.93 1.10 -15.38
CA LEU A 336 10.12 2.10 -14.33
C LEU A 336 10.53 1.44 -13.00
N PHE A 337 9.84 0.39 -12.58
CA PHE A 337 10.05 -0.22 -11.26
C PHE A 337 11.42 -0.90 -11.18
N ASN A 338 11.84 -1.57 -12.26
CA ASN A 338 13.19 -2.13 -12.38
C ASN A 338 14.29 -1.06 -12.37
N GLU A 339 13.98 0.17 -12.80
CA GLU A 339 14.93 1.28 -12.76
C GLU A 339 15.08 1.85 -11.35
N VAL A 340 13.97 2.03 -10.63
CA VAL A 340 13.93 2.78 -9.37
C VAL A 340 13.90 1.92 -8.10
N SER A 341 13.82 0.59 -8.24
CA SER A 341 13.90 -0.34 -7.10
C SER A 341 15.13 -0.06 -6.23
N LEU A 342 14.90 0.01 -4.92
CA LEU A 342 15.92 0.14 -3.88
C LEU A 342 16.44 -1.22 -3.40
N LEU A 343 15.78 -2.31 -3.79
CA LEU A 343 16.34 -3.64 -3.55
C LEU A 343 17.52 -3.88 -4.50
N PRO A 344 18.53 -4.64 -4.05
CA PRO A 344 19.56 -5.11 -4.95
C PRO A 344 18.89 -5.85 -6.11
N LYS A 345 19.19 -5.44 -7.35
CA LYS A 345 18.76 -6.22 -8.51
C LYS A 345 19.24 -7.65 -8.30
N PRO A 346 18.37 -8.67 -8.44
CA PRO A 346 18.83 -10.04 -8.39
C PRO A 346 19.98 -10.15 -9.38
N GLN A 347 21.14 -10.61 -8.92
CA GLN A 347 22.22 -10.95 -9.84
C GLN A 347 21.59 -11.85 -10.89
N SER A 348 21.75 -11.49 -12.17
CA SER A 348 21.37 -12.40 -13.24
C SER A 348 21.97 -13.74 -12.87
N LEU A 349 21.12 -14.75 -12.70
CA LEU A 349 21.60 -16.11 -12.57
C LEU A 349 22.43 -16.36 -13.82
N GLU A 350 23.75 -16.33 -13.69
CA GLU A 350 24.62 -16.81 -14.75
C GLU A 350 24.21 -18.26 -14.92
N ARG A 351 23.53 -18.54 -16.04
CA ARG A 351 23.05 -19.87 -16.36
C ARG A 351 24.27 -20.67 -16.77
N ASP A 352 25.04 -21.14 -15.79
CA ASP A 352 26.13 -22.06 -16.03
C ASP A 352 25.54 -23.46 -16.11
N HIS A 353 24.92 -23.74 -17.26
CA HIS A 353 24.42 -25.07 -17.59
C HIS A 353 25.57 -25.86 -18.18
N THR A 354 26.01 -26.88 -17.45
CA THR A 354 27.05 -27.80 -17.91
C THR A 354 26.42 -29.16 -18.20
N LEU A 355 26.66 -29.70 -19.40
CA LEU A 355 26.38 -31.10 -19.71
C LEU A 355 27.67 -31.90 -19.53
N HIS A 356 27.67 -32.82 -18.57
CA HIS A 356 28.81 -33.71 -18.32
C HIS A 356 28.83 -34.86 -19.33
N ASP A 357 30.02 -35.39 -19.63
CA ASP A 357 30.20 -36.55 -20.53
C ASP A 357 29.42 -37.80 -20.06
N SER A 358 29.02 -37.85 -18.79
CA SER A 358 28.17 -38.88 -18.20
C SER A 358 26.68 -38.76 -18.54
N GLY A 359 26.27 -37.70 -19.26
CA GLY A 359 24.86 -37.39 -19.53
C GLY A 359 24.13 -36.68 -18.39
N ILE A 360 24.86 -36.26 -17.34
CA ILE A 360 24.30 -35.49 -16.21
C ILE A 360 24.23 -34.02 -16.60
N HIS A 361 23.05 -33.41 -16.47
CA HIS A 361 22.90 -31.96 -16.61
C HIS A 361 23.12 -31.32 -15.24
N GLU A 362 23.99 -30.32 -15.17
CA GLU A 362 24.25 -29.53 -13.97
C GLU A 362 23.84 -28.07 -14.21
N MET A 363 23.06 -27.50 -13.30
CA MET A 363 22.74 -26.08 -13.30
C MET A 363 23.10 -25.47 -11.94
N LYS A 364 24.05 -24.54 -11.94
CA LYS A 364 24.54 -23.89 -10.72
C LYS A 364 23.75 -22.62 -10.41
N PHE A 365 23.41 -22.47 -9.13
CA PHE A 365 22.78 -21.27 -8.59
C PHE A 365 23.56 -20.77 -7.38
N PRO A 366 23.48 -19.48 -7.03
CA PRO A 366 23.97 -19.01 -5.74
C PRO A 366 23.31 -19.79 -4.60
N GLY A 367 24.09 -20.63 -3.91
CA GLY A 367 23.67 -21.40 -2.74
C GLY A 367 23.20 -22.84 -2.99
N PHE A 368 23.01 -23.29 -4.24
CA PHE A 368 22.70 -24.69 -4.54
C PHE A 368 23.03 -25.07 -5.99
N THR A 369 23.13 -26.37 -6.25
CA THR A 369 23.33 -26.94 -7.59
C THR A 369 22.21 -27.93 -7.86
N LEU A 370 21.57 -27.85 -9.03
CA LEU A 370 20.66 -28.89 -9.51
C LEU A 370 21.42 -29.86 -10.41
N LEU A 371 21.25 -31.15 -10.14
CA LEU A 371 21.79 -32.24 -10.95
C LEU A 371 20.62 -33.06 -11.49
N ASP A 372 20.50 -33.16 -12.80
CA ASP A 372 19.55 -34.05 -13.48
C ASP A 372 20.30 -35.24 -14.06
N MET A 373 20.10 -36.39 -13.43
CA MET A 373 20.69 -37.67 -13.81
C MET A 373 19.81 -38.47 -14.80
N GLY A 374 18.62 -37.96 -15.14
CA GLY A 374 17.60 -38.64 -15.94
C GLY A 374 17.59 -38.30 -17.44
N GLY A 375 18.65 -37.68 -17.96
CA GLY A 375 18.74 -37.30 -19.38
C GLY A 375 18.18 -35.92 -19.72
N GLY A 376 18.13 -35.01 -18.74
CA GLY A 376 17.96 -33.57 -18.98
C GLY A 376 16.53 -33.03 -18.92
N GLY A 377 15.51 -33.89 -18.89
CA GLY A 377 14.10 -33.46 -18.98
C GLY A 377 13.64 -32.57 -17.81
N ALA A 378 14.13 -32.77 -16.59
CA ALA A 378 13.70 -31.98 -15.44
C ALA A 378 14.35 -30.59 -15.43
N ILE A 379 15.63 -30.50 -15.81
CA ILE A 379 16.33 -29.21 -15.95
C ILE A 379 15.81 -28.44 -17.16
N GLU A 380 15.51 -29.11 -18.28
CA GLU A 380 14.94 -28.48 -19.47
C GLU A 380 13.54 -27.92 -19.17
N MET A 381 12.65 -28.70 -18.55
CA MET A 381 11.34 -28.22 -18.09
C MET A 381 11.46 -27.06 -17.10
N LEU A 382 12.41 -27.12 -16.15
CA LEU A 382 12.63 -26.02 -15.21
C LEU A 382 13.06 -24.75 -15.96
N SER A 383 13.96 -24.90 -16.94
CA SER A 383 14.51 -23.79 -17.72
C SER A 383 13.44 -23.05 -18.56
N GLU A 384 12.43 -23.76 -19.06
CA GLU A 384 11.30 -23.17 -19.78
C GLU A 384 10.39 -22.32 -18.88
N HIS A 385 10.34 -22.65 -17.60
CA HIS A 385 9.51 -21.95 -16.61
C HIS A 385 10.29 -20.88 -15.83
N MET A 386 11.62 -20.87 -15.94
CA MET A 386 12.47 -19.83 -15.38
C MET A 386 12.31 -18.52 -16.14
N ARG A 387 12.27 -17.42 -15.39
CA ARG A 387 12.25 -16.06 -15.94
C ARG A 387 13.48 -15.30 -15.46
N ASP A 388 13.94 -14.37 -16.28
CA ASP A 388 15.04 -13.50 -15.90
C ASP A 388 14.70 -12.75 -14.61
N GLY A 389 15.66 -12.70 -13.68
CA GLY A 389 15.49 -12.10 -12.37
C GLY A 389 14.88 -13.01 -11.29
N MET A 390 14.59 -14.29 -11.57
CA MET A 390 14.24 -15.23 -10.51
C MET A 390 15.38 -15.38 -9.50
N THR A 391 15.03 -15.39 -8.22
CA THR A 391 15.99 -15.68 -7.14
C THR A 391 16.27 -17.18 -7.04
N SER A 392 17.43 -17.54 -6.47
CA SER A 392 17.76 -18.92 -6.09
C SER A 392 16.60 -19.65 -5.39
N LYS A 393 15.94 -18.99 -4.44
CA LYS A 393 14.79 -19.55 -3.72
C LYS A 393 13.58 -19.79 -4.63
N GLU A 394 13.27 -18.87 -5.54
CA GLU A 394 12.14 -19.03 -6.46
C GLU A 394 12.39 -20.14 -7.48
N VAL A 395 13.62 -20.30 -7.94
CA VAL A 395 13.99 -21.43 -8.79
C VAL A 395 13.85 -22.75 -8.03
N TRP A 396 14.29 -22.78 -6.77
CA TRP A 396 14.10 -23.94 -5.91
C TRP A 396 12.62 -24.26 -5.67
N ASP A 397 11.80 -23.26 -5.31
CA ASP A 397 10.36 -23.43 -5.09
C ASP A 397 9.63 -23.86 -6.37
N LEU A 398 10.07 -23.37 -7.54
CA LEU A 398 9.56 -23.79 -8.84
C LEU A 398 9.92 -25.25 -9.12
N PHE A 399 11.18 -25.63 -8.91
CA PHE A 399 11.67 -27.00 -9.06
C PHE A 399 10.93 -27.99 -8.16
N MET A 400 10.72 -27.65 -6.89
CA MET A 400 9.97 -28.49 -5.95
C MET A 400 8.50 -28.69 -6.36
N ARG A 401 7.91 -27.73 -7.08
CA ARG A 401 6.53 -27.85 -7.60
C ARG A 401 6.46 -28.67 -8.89
N THR A 402 7.44 -28.55 -9.77
CA THR A 402 7.42 -29.19 -11.10
C THR A 402 7.93 -30.63 -11.08
N SER A 403 8.83 -30.98 -10.17
CA SER A 403 9.49 -32.30 -10.14
C SER A 403 8.66 -33.44 -9.52
N GLY A 404 7.48 -33.16 -8.93
CA GLY A 404 6.56 -34.20 -8.46
C GLY A 404 7.11 -35.15 -7.37
N LEU A 405 8.29 -34.88 -6.81
CA LEU A 405 8.87 -35.66 -5.71
C LEU A 405 8.16 -35.29 -4.41
N GLY A 406 7.23 -36.15 -3.99
CA GLY A 406 6.48 -36.01 -2.76
C GLY A 406 7.39 -35.85 -1.53
N ILE A 407 7.15 -34.78 -0.77
CA ILE A 407 7.69 -34.61 0.57
C ILE A 407 6.83 -35.46 1.50
N THR A 408 7.34 -36.59 1.99
CA THR A 408 6.81 -37.21 3.22
C THR A 408 7.41 -36.47 4.42
N PRO A 409 6.60 -35.86 5.30
CA PRO A 409 7.11 -35.26 6.54
C PRO A 409 7.56 -36.37 7.51
N GLN A 410 8.66 -36.12 8.23
CA GLN A 410 8.82 -36.62 9.59
C GLN A 410 8.52 -35.49 10.56
#